data_AF-A0A2C8ZVT6-F1
#
_entry.id   AF-A0A2C8ZVT6-F1
#
_cell.length_a   1.000
_cell.length_b   1.000
_cell.length_c   1.000
_cell.angle_alpha   90.00
_cell.angle_beta   90.00
_cell.angle_gamma   90.00
#
_symmetry.space_group_name_H-M   'P 1'
#
loop_
_entity.id
_entity.type
_entity.pdbx_description
1 polymer ?
#
loop_
_entity_poly.entity_id
_entity_poly.type
_entity_poly.pdbx_seq_one_letter_code
_entity_poly.pdbx_strand_id
1 'polypeptide(L)'
;MTERTAVLESRLLDLDEQLRARANAETQDRARSFAALTDTIDRRTILDVMDAASGINALDRHSWTGRSGRITVPAGEGFDAPRIAIEYAMFDEDNWNSEDVPLLRLSVIGMEDESVVWDEDDDAVQVFAEIRQMMIRRGEARRTGPLSPMAFFKNFSEATQEATWSRSGSPEGWVTDTPVLEMVEEDWMITNNGIEVRDLGIVIRRDQYPHNVPGQERTGYSVGSAPDHLDSSTWECCGKGTFLFHRPGLKRALGKLFIRITILSFAKYF
;
A
#
# COMPACT_ATOMS: atom_id res chain seq x y z
N MET A 1 -19.06 15.08 -49.28
CA MET A 1 -18.26 15.29 -48.05
C MET A 1 -18.90 14.63 -46.83
N THR A 2 -20.24 14.50 -46.80
CA THR A 2 -21.08 13.88 -45.75
C THR A 2 -20.85 12.38 -45.51
N GLU A 3 -20.59 11.60 -46.56
CA GLU A 3 -20.46 10.13 -46.45
C GLU A 3 -19.16 9.69 -45.74
N ARG A 4 -18.07 10.45 -45.91
CA ARG A 4 -16.81 10.23 -45.17
C ARG A 4 -16.95 10.55 -43.69
N THR A 5 -17.78 11.54 -43.32
CA THR A 5 -18.04 11.91 -41.93
C THR A 5 -18.85 10.83 -41.23
N ALA A 6 -19.90 10.29 -41.87
CA ALA A 6 -20.72 9.22 -41.32
C ALA A 6 -19.93 7.91 -41.06
N VAL A 7 -19.01 7.55 -41.97
CA VAL A 7 -18.14 6.38 -41.79
C VAL A 7 -17.13 6.58 -40.66
N LEU A 8 -16.63 7.80 -40.47
CA LEU A 8 -15.74 8.14 -39.34
C LEU A 8 -16.49 8.12 -38.01
N GLU A 9 -17.70 8.68 -37.95
CA GLU A 9 -18.55 8.65 -36.75
C GLU A 9 -18.89 7.22 -36.33
N SER A 10 -19.29 6.36 -37.29
CA SER A 10 -19.54 4.94 -37.02
C SER A 10 -18.31 4.23 -36.44
N ARG A 11 -17.13 4.47 -37.01
CA ARG A 11 -15.88 3.89 -36.51
C ARG A 11 -15.49 4.40 -35.13
N LEU A 12 -15.76 5.67 -34.83
CA LEU A 12 -15.51 6.25 -33.51
C LEU A 12 -16.44 5.64 -32.46
N LEU A 13 -17.72 5.43 -32.79
CA LEU A 13 -18.67 4.75 -31.91
C LEU A 13 -18.27 3.29 -31.66
N ASP A 14 -17.86 2.56 -32.69
CA ASP A 14 -17.40 1.17 -32.55
C ASP A 14 -16.14 1.08 -31.68
N LEU A 15 -15.21 2.02 -31.82
CA LEU A 15 -14.01 2.09 -30.98
C LEU A 15 -14.35 2.43 -29.52
N ASP A 16 -15.26 3.38 -29.29
CA ASP A 16 -15.70 3.75 -27.95
C ASP A 16 -16.39 2.57 -27.25
N GLU A 17 -17.23 1.82 -27.98
CA GLU A 17 -17.87 0.61 -27.47
C GLU A 17 -16.85 -0.49 -27.14
N GLN A 18 -15.86 -0.73 -28.00
CA GLN A 18 -14.77 -1.69 -27.73
C GLN A 18 -13.94 -1.29 -26.51
N LEU A 19 -13.64 -0.01 -26.35
CA LEU A 19 -12.90 0.51 -25.20
C LEU A 19 -13.71 0.33 -23.91
N ARG A 20 -15.01 0.62 -23.92
CA ARG A 20 -15.90 0.39 -22.77
C ARG A 20 -16.02 -1.08 -22.42
N ALA A 21 -16.22 -1.95 -23.41
CA ALA A 21 -16.29 -3.40 -23.19
C ALA A 21 -15.00 -3.94 -22.56
N ARG A 22 -13.83 -3.47 -23.03
CA ARG A 22 -12.53 -3.84 -22.47
C ARG A 22 -12.35 -3.33 -21.04
N ALA A 23 -12.68 -2.06 -20.76
CA ALA A 23 -12.59 -1.49 -19.42
C ALA A 23 -13.50 -2.24 -18.42
N ASN A 24 -14.69 -2.64 -18.86
CA ASN A 24 -15.62 -3.44 -18.04
C ASN A 24 -15.07 -4.84 -17.75
N ALA A 25 -14.50 -5.51 -18.75
CA ALA A 25 -13.88 -6.83 -18.57
C ALA A 25 -12.70 -6.76 -17.58
N GLU A 26 -11.82 -5.77 -17.72
CA GLU A 26 -10.69 -5.56 -16.80
C GLU A 26 -11.18 -5.26 -15.37
N THR A 27 -12.25 -4.49 -15.22
CA THR A 27 -12.85 -4.20 -13.90
C THR A 27 -13.45 -5.45 -13.26
N GLN A 28 -14.12 -6.30 -14.04
CA GLN A 28 -14.66 -7.57 -13.56
C GLN A 28 -13.56 -8.55 -13.14
N ASP A 29 -12.50 -8.65 -13.93
CA ASP A 29 -11.37 -9.53 -13.60
C ASP A 29 -10.69 -9.07 -12.30
N ARG A 30 -10.50 -7.75 -12.09
CA ARG A 30 -10.04 -7.20 -10.81
C ARG A 30 -10.98 -7.57 -9.65
N ALA A 31 -12.29 -7.39 -9.83
CA ALA A 31 -13.28 -7.72 -8.79
C ALA A 31 -13.23 -9.20 -8.38
N ARG A 32 -12.98 -10.12 -9.33
CA ARG A 32 -12.78 -11.55 -9.02
C ARG A 32 -11.52 -11.79 -8.19
N SER A 33 -10.41 -11.13 -8.50
CA SER A 33 -9.18 -11.24 -7.71
C SER A 33 -9.37 -10.76 -6.27
N PHE A 34 -10.15 -9.70 -6.05
CA PHE A 34 -10.49 -9.25 -4.69
C PHE A 34 -11.40 -10.23 -3.94
N ALA A 35 -12.39 -10.82 -4.61
CA ALA A 35 -13.24 -11.84 -4.00
C ALA A 35 -12.44 -13.09 -3.59
N ALA A 36 -11.41 -13.46 -4.35
CA ALA A 36 -10.55 -14.60 -4.04
C ALA A 36 -9.73 -14.41 -2.75
N LEU A 37 -9.35 -13.17 -2.40
CA LEU A 37 -8.67 -12.86 -1.13
C LEU A 37 -9.49 -13.24 0.11
N THR A 38 -10.81 -13.34 -0.04
CA THR A 38 -11.72 -13.69 1.06
C THR A 38 -11.73 -15.19 1.34
N ASP A 39 -11.40 -16.03 0.34
CA ASP A 39 -11.51 -17.50 0.41
C ASP A 39 -10.17 -18.18 0.71
N THR A 40 -9.06 -17.72 0.09
CA THR A 40 -7.72 -18.28 0.29
C THR A 40 -6.66 -17.17 0.32
N ILE A 41 -5.89 -17.12 1.41
CA ILE A 41 -4.78 -16.18 1.56
C ILE A 41 -3.50 -16.89 1.10
N ASP A 42 -3.17 -16.77 -0.17
CA ASP A 42 -1.92 -17.24 -0.75
C ASP A 42 -1.13 -16.07 -1.37
N ARG A 43 0.19 -16.25 -1.47
CA ARG A 43 1.11 -15.24 -1.98
C ARG A 43 0.76 -14.79 -3.40
N ARG A 44 0.31 -15.70 -4.25
CA ARG A 44 0.00 -15.39 -5.65
C ARG A 44 -1.20 -14.46 -5.75
N THR A 45 -2.24 -14.70 -4.96
CA THR A 45 -3.41 -13.82 -4.90
C THR A 45 -3.03 -12.41 -4.42
N ILE A 46 -2.13 -12.29 -3.42
CA ILE A 46 -1.61 -10.99 -2.96
C ILE A 46 -0.84 -10.27 -4.08
N LEU A 47 0.01 -11.00 -4.81
CA LEU A 47 0.75 -10.46 -5.95
C LEU A 47 -0.19 -9.93 -7.04
N ASP A 48 -1.19 -10.72 -7.43
CA ASP A 48 -2.14 -10.35 -8.48
C ASP A 48 -2.92 -9.08 -8.11
N VAL A 49 -3.33 -8.96 -6.84
CA VAL A 49 -4.01 -7.76 -6.33
C VAL A 49 -3.10 -6.54 -6.28
N MET A 50 -1.87 -6.70 -5.76
CA MET A 50 -0.90 -5.61 -5.71
C MET A 50 -0.50 -5.14 -7.10
N ASP A 51 -0.28 -6.05 -8.06
CA ASP A 51 0.05 -5.72 -9.45
C ASP A 51 -1.10 -4.97 -10.12
N ALA A 52 -2.33 -5.48 -9.99
CA ALA A 52 -3.52 -4.83 -10.55
C ALA A 52 -3.73 -3.40 -10.00
N ALA A 53 -3.60 -3.21 -8.69
CA ALA A 53 -3.72 -1.90 -8.06
C ALA A 53 -2.54 -0.96 -8.44
N SER A 54 -1.32 -1.50 -8.53
CA SER A 54 -0.14 -0.74 -8.93
C SER A 54 -0.19 -0.27 -10.38
N GLY A 55 -0.72 -1.11 -11.29
CA GLY A 55 -0.85 -0.80 -12.71
C GLY A 55 -1.70 0.43 -13.01
N ILE A 56 -2.61 0.80 -12.11
CA ILE A 56 -3.46 2.00 -12.22
C ILE A 56 -3.05 3.15 -11.28
N ASN A 57 -1.89 3.02 -10.62
CA ASN A 57 -1.39 3.93 -9.60
C ASN A 57 -2.40 4.16 -8.46
N ALA A 58 -3.05 3.09 -7.98
CA ALA A 58 -3.94 3.15 -6.82
C ALA A 58 -3.22 3.21 -5.49
N LEU A 59 -1.95 2.81 -5.45
CA LEU A 59 -1.18 2.66 -4.22
C LEU A 59 -0.08 3.72 -4.12
N ASP A 60 0.45 3.93 -2.91
CA ASP A 60 1.60 4.80 -2.69
C ASP A 60 2.85 4.27 -3.40
N ARG A 61 3.84 5.15 -3.53
CA ARG A 61 5.14 4.81 -4.10
C ARG A 61 5.95 3.99 -3.09
N HIS A 62 6.51 2.89 -3.55
CA HIS A 62 7.37 2.06 -2.71
C HIS A 62 8.69 2.78 -2.40
N SER A 63 9.22 2.48 -1.21
CA SER A 63 10.27 3.25 -0.58
C SER A 63 11.63 3.16 -1.29
N TRP A 64 11.86 2.10 -2.08
CA TRP A 64 13.18 1.83 -2.68
C TRP A 64 13.27 1.94 -4.22
N THR A 65 12.23 1.67 -5.01
CA THR A 65 12.28 1.89 -6.49
C THR A 65 11.57 3.18 -6.97
N GLY A 66 10.77 3.86 -6.14
CA GLY A 66 9.95 5.04 -6.49
C GLY A 66 8.67 4.89 -7.36
N ARG A 67 8.36 3.74 -7.95
CA ARG A 67 7.07 3.36 -8.59
C ARG A 67 5.95 3.06 -7.58
N SER A 68 4.72 2.97 -8.07
CA SER A 68 3.52 2.59 -7.30
C SER A 68 3.59 1.13 -6.85
N GLY A 69 3.17 0.84 -5.62
CA GLY A 69 3.07 -0.53 -5.11
C GLY A 69 3.21 -0.67 -3.61
N ARG A 70 2.84 0.36 -2.84
CA ARG A 70 2.92 0.34 -1.38
C ARG A 70 1.57 0.69 -0.77
N ILE A 71 1.14 -0.09 0.20
CA ILE A 71 0.01 0.27 1.06
C ILE A 71 0.30 -0.14 2.49
N THR A 72 -0.13 0.69 3.44
CA THR A 72 -0.03 0.41 4.87
C THR A 72 -1.42 0.10 5.41
N VAL A 73 -1.55 -0.97 6.19
CA VAL A 73 -2.82 -1.31 6.85
C VAL A 73 -2.58 -1.77 8.28
N PRO A 74 -3.57 -1.63 9.19
CA PRO A 74 -3.48 -2.16 10.54
C PRO A 74 -3.54 -3.69 10.50
N ALA A 75 -2.63 -4.33 11.23
CA ALA A 75 -2.59 -5.77 11.43
C ALA A 75 -3.25 -6.16 12.75
N GLY A 76 -4.48 -5.70 12.95
CA GLY A 76 -5.27 -5.86 14.18
C GLY A 76 -6.51 -4.96 14.14
N GLU A 77 -7.30 -5.00 15.21
CA GLU A 77 -8.47 -4.13 15.38
C GLU A 77 -8.08 -2.85 16.14
N GLY A 78 -8.66 -1.72 15.71
CA GLY A 78 -8.51 -0.42 16.34
C GLY A 78 -7.17 0.28 16.09
N PHE A 79 -7.13 1.54 16.50
CA PHE A 79 -6.02 2.46 16.30
C PHE A 79 -4.65 2.04 16.87
N ASP A 80 -4.62 1.20 17.90
CA ASP A 80 -3.39 0.76 18.57
C ASP A 80 -2.73 -0.45 17.89
N ALA A 81 -3.39 -1.05 16.89
CA ALA A 81 -2.85 -2.18 16.16
C ALA A 81 -1.54 -1.82 15.45
N PRO A 82 -0.57 -2.76 15.36
CA PRO A 82 0.63 -2.53 14.58
C PRO A 82 0.27 -2.32 13.10
N ARG A 83 0.78 -1.23 12.51
CA ARG A 83 0.62 -0.93 11.08
C ARG A 83 1.71 -1.61 10.29
N ILE A 84 1.33 -2.36 9.25
CA ILE A 84 2.25 -3.08 8.37
C ILE A 84 2.13 -2.49 6.98
N ALA A 85 3.25 -2.01 6.44
CA ALA A 85 3.37 -1.67 5.03
C ALA A 85 3.74 -2.92 4.25
N ILE A 86 2.95 -3.23 3.23
CA ILE A 86 3.27 -4.20 2.19
C ILE A 86 3.71 -3.46 0.94
N GLU A 87 4.86 -3.86 0.41
CA GLU A 87 5.49 -3.27 -0.77
C GLU A 87 5.68 -4.35 -1.84
N TYR A 88 5.18 -4.07 -3.04
CA TYR A 88 5.30 -4.89 -4.25
C TYR A 88 6.20 -4.19 -5.26
N ALA A 89 7.12 -4.95 -5.87
CA ALA A 89 7.91 -4.49 -7.00
C ALA A 89 8.34 -5.66 -7.88
N MET A 90 8.46 -5.40 -9.18
CA MET A 90 9.15 -6.27 -10.12
C MET A 90 10.64 -5.90 -10.15
N PHE A 91 11.51 -6.87 -9.90
CA PHE A 91 12.95 -6.72 -10.02
C PHE A 91 13.43 -7.37 -11.32
N ASP A 92 14.22 -6.61 -12.09
CA ASP A 92 15.07 -7.16 -13.14
C ASP A 92 16.31 -7.72 -12.44
N GLU A 93 16.40 -9.04 -12.36
CA GLU A 93 17.37 -9.71 -11.51
C GLU A 93 18.81 -9.54 -12.02
N ASP A 94 19.01 -9.33 -13.32
CA ASP A 94 20.26 -8.81 -13.89
C ASP A 94 20.12 -8.63 -15.41
N ASN A 95 20.33 -7.40 -15.90
CA ASN A 95 21.00 -7.04 -17.15
C ASN A 95 20.92 -8.09 -18.31
N TRP A 96 20.06 -7.80 -19.30
CA TRP A 96 19.99 -8.31 -20.67
C TRP A 96 19.11 -9.53 -21.01
N ASN A 97 18.55 -10.28 -20.06
CA ASN A 97 17.55 -11.31 -20.43
C ASN A 97 16.73 -11.93 -19.29
N SER A 98 16.59 -11.27 -18.13
CA SER A 98 15.97 -11.90 -16.96
C SER A 98 14.46 -11.66 -16.91
N GLU A 99 13.70 -12.71 -16.57
CA GLU A 99 12.27 -12.62 -16.30
C GLU A 99 12.06 -11.73 -15.08
N ASP A 100 11.13 -10.77 -15.17
CA ASP A 100 10.81 -9.89 -14.03
C ASP A 100 10.37 -10.76 -12.83
N VAL A 101 11.09 -10.70 -11.72
CA VAL A 101 10.75 -11.48 -10.51
C VAL A 101 9.92 -10.62 -9.56
N PRO A 102 8.69 -11.06 -9.20
CA PRO A 102 7.85 -10.32 -8.26
C PRO A 102 8.36 -10.49 -6.82
N LEU A 103 8.63 -9.35 -6.16
CA LEU A 103 8.99 -9.29 -4.75
C LEU A 103 7.86 -8.71 -3.91
N LEU A 104 7.54 -9.37 -2.80
CA LEU A 104 6.72 -8.82 -1.72
C LEU A 104 7.57 -8.63 -0.47
N ARG A 105 7.44 -7.46 0.15
CA ARG A 105 8.15 -7.14 1.39
C ARG A 105 7.19 -6.51 2.37
N LEU A 106 7.23 -6.96 3.62
CA LEU A 106 6.41 -6.45 4.71
C LEU A 106 7.31 -5.77 5.74
N SER A 107 6.89 -4.60 6.21
CA SER A 107 7.60 -3.86 7.26
C SER A 107 6.62 -3.23 8.25
N VAL A 108 7.00 -3.18 9.52
CA VAL A 108 6.18 -2.54 10.56
C VAL A 108 6.52 -1.06 10.59
N ILE A 109 5.50 -0.20 10.58
CA ILE A 109 5.70 1.26 10.65
C ILE A 109 6.43 1.62 11.95
N GLY A 110 7.47 2.45 11.81
CA GLY A 110 8.44 2.79 12.86
C GLY A 110 9.63 1.83 12.97
N MET A 111 9.66 0.74 12.20
CA MET A 111 10.74 -0.26 12.14
C MET A 111 11.12 -0.60 10.69
N GLU A 112 10.99 0.36 9.77
CA GLU A 112 11.15 0.13 8.32
C GLU A 112 12.59 -0.21 7.88
N ASP A 113 13.56 -0.06 8.78
CA ASP A 113 14.94 -0.50 8.59
C ASP A 113 15.10 -2.02 8.66
N GLU A 114 14.10 -2.73 9.16
CA GLU A 114 13.94 -4.18 9.02
C GLU A 114 12.64 -4.52 8.28
N SER A 115 12.64 -5.68 7.64
CA SER A 115 11.50 -6.16 6.88
C SER A 115 11.59 -7.65 6.66
N VAL A 116 10.43 -8.27 6.48
CA VAL A 116 10.30 -9.66 6.07
C VAL A 116 10.02 -9.69 4.57
N VAL A 117 10.81 -10.44 3.82
CA VAL A 117 10.51 -10.75 2.42
C VAL A 117 9.57 -11.95 2.42
N TRP A 118 8.53 -11.91 1.60
CA TRP A 118 7.61 -13.04 1.44
C TRP A 118 8.02 -13.84 0.20
N ASP A 119 8.75 -14.93 0.41
CA ASP A 119 9.24 -15.81 -0.65
C ASP A 119 8.16 -16.80 -1.11
N GLU A 120 8.35 -17.43 -2.27
CA GLU A 120 7.34 -18.31 -2.90
C GLU A 120 6.95 -19.51 -2.03
N ASP A 121 7.91 -20.05 -1.28
CA ASP A 121 7.73 -21.24 -0.44
C ASP A 121 7.15 -20.91 0.95
N ASP A 122 7.02 -19.62 1.31
CA ASP A 122 6.55 -19.22 2.64
C ASP A 122 5.03 -19.13 2.69
N ASP A 123 4.44 -19.74 3.71
CA ASP A 123 3.04 -19.48 4.05
C ASP A 123 2.87 -18.17 4.84
N ALA A 124 1.66 -17.62 4.84
CA ALA A 124 1.36 -16.36 5.51
C ALA A 124 1.61 -16.42 7.03
N VAL A 125 1.45 -17.59 7.65
CA VAL A 125 1.66 -17.75 9.10
C VAL A 125 3.14 -17.61 9.44
N GLN A 126 4.02 -18.18 8.63
CA GLN A 126 5.47 -18.06 8.77
C GLN A 126 5.92 -16.60 8.66
N VAL A 127 5.47 -15.87 7.63
CA VAL A 127 5.78 -14.45 7.44
C VAL A 127 5.38 -13.62 8.66
N PHE A 128 4.18 -13.84 9.20
CA PHE A 128 3.72 -13.13 10.40
C PHE A 128 4.44 -13.57 11.67
N ALA A 129 4.86 -14.83 11.78
CA ALA A 129 5.71 -15.28 12.87
C ALA A 129 7.06 -14.55 12.84
N GLU A 130 7.65 -14.35 11.67
CA GLU A 130 8.89 -13.58 11.51
C GLU A 130 8.72 -12.10 11.87
N ILE A 131 7.63 -11.47 11.41
CA ILE A 131 7.29 -10.09 11.79
C ILE A 131 7.16 -9.99 13.32
N ARG A 132 6.49 -10.94 13.96
CA ARG A 132 6.36 -10.97 15.42
C ARG A 132 7.72 -11.09 16.11
N GLN A 133 8.59 -11.99 15.64
CA GLN A 133 9.94 -12.14 16.20
C GLN A 133 10.78 -10.86 16.00
N MET A 134 10.68 -10.22 14.84
CA MET A 134 11.30 -8.93 14.57
C MET A 134 10.85 -7.86 15.59
N MET A 135 9.54 -7.72 15.83
CA MET A 135 9.01 -6.80 16.83
C MET A 135 9.53 -7.10 18.24
N ILE A 136 9.56 -8.37 18.65
CA ILE A 136 10.10 -8.78 19.95
C ILE A 136 11.58 -8.40 20.09
N ARG A 137 12.41 -8.70 19.08
CA ARG A 137 13.84 -8.35 19.08
C ARG A 137 14.07 -6.83 19.18
N ARG A 138 13.16 -6.03 18.63
CA ARG A 138 13.18 -4.56 18.71
C ARG A 138 12.63 -3.99 20.03
N GLY A 139 12.26 -4.86 20.98
CA GLY A 139 11.75 -4.45 22.30
C GLY A 139 10.26 -4.13 22.32
N GLU A 140 9.53 -4.46 21.25
CA GLU A 140 8.14 -4.07 21.02
C GLU A 140 7.17 -5.24 21.28
N ALA A 141 7.58 -6.14 22.18
CA ALA A 141 6.83 -7.34 22.54
C ALA A 141 5.38 -7.02 22.97
N ARG A 142 5.14 -5.89 23.65
CA ARG A 142 3.80 -5.45 24.07
C ARG A 142 2.86 -5.18 22.89
N ARG A 143 3.39 -4.69 21.77
CA ARG A 143 2.63 -4.39 20.55
C ARG A 143 2.33 -5.64 19.71
N THR A 144 2.89 -6.79 20.06
CA THR A 144 2.61 -8.05 19.35
C THR A 144 1.30 -8.71 19.76
N GLY A 145 0.71 -8.34 20.89
CA GLY A 145 -0.57 -8.90 21.35
C GLY A 145 -1.73 -8.67 20.37
N PRO A 146 -1.92 -7.42 19.88
CA PRO A 146 -2.94 -7.12 18.87
C PRO A 146 -2.61 -7.60 17.45
N LEU A 147 -1.44 -8.17 17.19
CA LEU A 147 -1.03 -8.59 15.85
C LEU A 147 -1.88 -9.76 15.37
N SER A 148 -2.66 -9.55 14.31
CA SER A 148 -3.55 -10.54 13.72
C SER A 148 -3.34 -10.62 12.20
N PRO A 149 -2.83 -11.74 11.66
CA PRO A 149 -2.73 -11.94 10.22
C PRO A 149 -4.09 -11.82 9.53
N MET A 150 -5.14 -12.39 10.14
CA MET A 150 -6.50 -12.33 9.58
C MET A 150 -7.02 -10.89 9.47
N ALA A 151 -6.81 -10.07 10.51
CA ALA A 151 -7.19 -8.66 10.45
C ALA A 151 -6.36 -7.91 9.40
N PHE A 152 -5.05 -8.19 9.29
CA PHE A 152 -4.21 -7.61 8.25
C PHE A 152 -4.75 -7.89 6.85
N PHE A 153 -5.06 -9.16 6.51
CA PHE A 153 -5.51 -9.51 5.17
C PHE A 153 -6.91 -8.98 4.86
N LYS A 154 -7.81 -8.94 5.86
CA LYS A 154 -9.10 -8.25 5.74
C LYS A 154 -8.90 -6.78 5.38
N ASN A 155 -8.16 -6.04 6.21
CA ASN A 155 -7.91 -4.62 6.03
C ASN A 155 -7.14 -4.33 4.74
N PHE A 156 -6.19 -5.19 4.36
CA PHE A 156 -5.47 -5.13 3.09
C PHE A 156 -6.43 -5.26 1.91
N SER A 157 -7.31 -6.25 1.92
CA SER A 157 -8.29 -6.49 0.86
C SER A 157 -9.22 -5.28 0.71
N GLU A 158 -9.78 -4.79 1.81
CA GLU A 158 -10.66 -3.61 1.81
C GLU A 158 -9.94 -2.36 1.29
N ALA A 159 -8.74 -2.08 1.78
CA ALA A 159 -7.99 -0.89 1.41
C ALA A 159 -7.53 -0.91 -0.06
N THR A 160 -7.09 -2.06 -0.56
CA THR A 160 -6.66 -2.20 -1.97
C THR A 160 -7.83 -2.21 -2.93
N GLN A 161 -8.97 -2.79 -2.54
CA GLN A 161 -10.21 -2.74 -3.31
C GLN A 161 -10.70 -1.31 -3.43
N GLU A 162 -10.77 -0.58 -2.31
CA GLU A 162 -11.20 0.81 -2.28
C GLU A 162 -10.28 1.71 -3.11
N ALA A 163 -8.95 1.55 -2.96
CA ALA A 163 -7.97 2.25 -3.77
C ALA A 163 -8.15 1.97 -5.27
N THR A 164 -8.51 0.74 -5.63
CA THR A 164 -8.73 0.35 -7.02
C THR A 164 -10.03 0.94 -7.57
N TRP A 165 -11.10 0.92 -6.79
CA TRP A 165 -12.39 1.52 -7.16
C TRP A 165 -12.26 3.02 -7.38
N SER A 166 -11.58 3.75 -6.49
CA SER A 166 -11.40 5.19 -6.64
C SER A 166 -10.66 5.56 -7.93
N ARG A 167 -9.60 4.82 -8.27
CA ARG A 167 -8.79 5.05 -9.48
C ARG A 167 -9.43 4.58 -10.78
N SER A 168 -10.34 3.62 -10.71
CA SER A 168 -11.05 3.10 -11.89
C SER A 168 -12.31 3.90 -12.21
N GLY A 169 -12.68 4.89 -11.39
CA GLY A 169 -13.92 5.64 -11.54
C GLY A 169 -15.16 4.82 -11.24
N SER A 170 -15.02 3.74 -10.44
CA SER A 170 -16.15 2.93 -10.00
C SER A 170 -17.07 3.75 -9.12
N PRO A 171 -18.41 3.68 -9.29
CA PRO A 171 -19.35 4.36 -8.41
C PRO A 171 -19.42 3.75 -7.00
N GLU A 172 -18.81 2.57 -6.79
CA GLU A 172 -18.75 1.90 -5.49
C GLU A 172 -17.64 2.45 -4.58
N GLY A 173 -16.61 3.09 -5.17
CA GLY A 173 -15.53 3.73 -4.41
C GLY A 173 -15.99 5.04 -3.79
N TRP A 174 -15.64 5.25 -2.53
CA TRP A 174 -15.91 6.47 -1.78
C TRP A 174 -14.67 7.35 -1.60
N VAL A 175 -13.46 6.79 -1.73
CA VAL A 175 -12.21 7.53 -1.65
C VAL A 175 -12.03 8.38 -2.91
N THR A 176 -11.47 9.59 -2.76
CA THR A 176 -11.17 10.45 -3.91
C THR A 176 -10.15 9.81 -4.83
N ASP A 177 -10.16 10.18 -6.12
CA ASP A 177 -9.32 9.66 -7.20
C ASP A 177 -7.81 9.97 -7.04
N THR A 178 -7.23 9.59 -5.90
CA THR A 178 -5.82 9.74 -5.58
C THR A 178 -5.28 8.47 -4.93
N PRO A 179 -3.96 8.20 -5.05
CA PRO A 179 -3.39 7.00 -4.48
C PRO A 179 -3.61 6.93 -2.97
N VAL A 180 -3.96 5.74 -2.49
CA VAL A 180 -4.10 5.41 -1.07
C VAL A 180 -2.73 5.05 -0.50
N LEU A 181 -2.38 5.68 0.61
CA LEU A 181 -1.11 5.49 1.32
C LEU A 181 -1.30 4.51 2.47
N GLU A 182 -2.40 4.67 3.20
CA GLU A 182 -2.67 3.92 4.41
C GLU A 182 -4.17 3.81 4.68
N MET A 183 -4.60 2.64 5.15
CA MET A 183 -5.82 2.49 5.92
C MET A 183 -5.48 2.71 7.39
N VAL A 184 -6.21 3.60 8.07
CA VAL A 184 -5.99 3.90 9.49
C VAL A 184 -6.82 2.94 10.35
N GLU A 185 -8.07 2.79 9.97
CA GLU A 185 -9.09 1.90 10.53
C GLU A 185 -10.15 1.69 9.44
N GLU A 186 -11.15 0.83 9.71
CA GLU A 186 -12.36 0.73 8.89
C GLU A 186 -12.92 2.12 8.57
N ASP A 187 -13.19 2.37 7.29
CA ASP A 187 -13.73 3.63 6.76
C ASP A 187 -12.82 4.87 6.82
N TRP A 188 -11.54 4.69 7.17
CA TRP A 188 -10.57 5.80 7.27
C TRP A 188 -9.33 5.53 6.44
N MET A 189 -9.10 6.39 5.45
CA MET A 189 -7.98 6.28 4.51
C MET A 189 -7.12 7.55 4.53
N ILE A 190 -5.81 7.38 4.48
CA ILE A 190 -4.87 8.45 4.16
C ILE A 190 -4.53 8.35 2.68
N THR A 191 -4.79 9.44 1.96
CA THR A 191 -4.52 9.57 0.53
C THR A 191 -3.52 10.69 0.27
N ASN A 192 -3.12 10.84 -0.99
CA ASN A 192 -2.33 12.01 -1.39
C ASN A 192 -3.10 13.33 -1.25
N ASN A 193 -4.43 13.30 -1.16
CA ASN A 193 -5.27 14.46 -0.92
C ASN A 193 -5.48 14.79 0.56
N GLY A 194 -5.30 13.84 1.48
CA GLY A 194 -5.71 14.09 2.86
C GLY A 194 -5.95 12.87 3.73
N ILE A 195 -6.67 13.06 4.84
CA ILE A 195 -7.41 12.02 5.54
C ILE A 195 -8.83 12.06 4.99
N GLU A 196 -9.31 10.91 4.57
CA GLU A 196 -10.65 10.71 4.03
C GLU A 196 -11.40 9.72 4.92
N VAL A 197 -12.65 10.07 5.22
CA VAL A 197 -13.56 9.27 6.02
C VAL A 197 -14.81 9.00 5.21
N ARG A 198 -15.28 7.75 5.21
CA ARG A 198 -16.52 7.37 4.51
C ARG A 198 -17.66 8.30 4.93
N ASP A 199 -18.51 8.67 3.97
CA ASP A 199 -19.65 9.59 4.12
C ASP A 199 -19.31 11.06 4.47
N LEU A 200 -18.09 11.36 4.88
CA LEU A 200 -17.63 12.73 5.19
C LEU A 200 -16.70 13.30 4.12
N GLY A 201 -16.05 12.43 3.32
CA GLY A 201 -15.04 12.82 2.34
C GLY A 201 -13.73 13.24 3.00
N ILE A 202 -13.05 14.22 2.41
CA ILE A 202 -11.76 14.72 2.94
C ILE A 202 -12.01 15.54 4.21
N VAL A 203 -11.65 14.98 5.37
CA VAL A 203 -11.77 15.64 6.70
C VAL A 203 -10.53 16.46 7.05
N ILE A 204 -9.36 16.08 6.51
CA ILE A 204 -8.11 16.86 6.61
C ILE A 204 -7.45 16.87 5.24
N ARG A 205 -7.11 18.04 4.72
CA ARG A 205 -6.42 18.14 3.44
C ARG A 205 -4.91 17.96 3.57
N ARG A 206 -4.25 17.58 2.47
CA ARG A 206 -2.81 17.32 2.47
C ARG A 206 -1.97 18.54 2.88
N ASP A 207 -2.41 19.73 2.49
CA ASP A 207 -1.75 21.01 2.82
C ASP A 207 -1.87 21.40 4.29
N GLN A 208 -2.79 20.76 5.03
CA GLN A 208 -2.95 20.94 6.47
C GLN A 208 -2.05 19.99 7.27
N TYR A 209 -1.38 19.04 6.62
CA TYR A 209 -0.32 18.27 7.26
C TYR A 209 0.97 19.07 7.40
N PRO A 210 1.78 18.77 8.43
CA PRO A 210 3.13 19.29 8.48
C PRO A 210 3.96 18.69 7.34
N HIS A 211 4.42 19.52 6.43
CA HIS A 211 5.50 19.16 5.51
C HIS A 211 6.77 18.96 6.35
N ASN A 212 7.30 17.74 6.41
CA ASN A 212 8.66 17.53 6.89
C ASN A 212 9.61 18.08 5.83
N VAL A 213 10.02 19.35 6.00
CA VAL A 213 11.12 19.93 5.24
C VAL A 213 12.42 19.28 5.74
N PRO A 214 13.16 18.56 4.89
CA PRO A 214 14.44 17.98 5.29
C PRO A 214 15.37 19.08 5.86
N GLY A 215 15.84 18.89 7.10
CA GLY A 215 16.80 19.81 7.75
C GLY A 215 16.19 20.87 8.68
N GLN A 216 14.87 20.96 8.83
CA GLN A 216 14.28 21.76 9.92
C GLN A 216 14.05 20.91 11.17
N GLU A 217 14.45 21.44 12.33
CA GLU A 217 14.09 20.88 13.63
C GLU A 217 12.56 20.80 13.73
N ARG A 218 12.07 19.67 14.25
CA ARG A 218 10.64 19.50 14.58
C ARG A 218 10.26 20.52 15.65
N THR A 219 9.86 21.72 15.26
CA THR A 219 9.11 22.59 16.14
C THR A 219 7.81 21.86 16.45
N GLY A 220 7.55 21.64 17.75
CA GLY A 220 6.41 20.88 18.23
C GLY A 220 5.12 21.45 17.67
N TYR A 221 4.63 20.87 16.57
CA TYR A 221 3.39 21.27 15.94
C TYR A 221 2.26 20.50 16.60
N SER A 222 1.33 21.21 17.22
CA SER A 222 0.03 20.65 17.56
C SER A 222 -0.75 20.51 16.26
N VAL A 223 -1.18 19.29 15.93
CA VAL A 223 -2.36 19.11 15.07
C VAL A 223 -3.43 20.05 15.62
N GLY A 224 -4.12 20.82 14.77
CA GLY A 224 -5.09 21.83 15.20
C GLY A 224 -6.17 21.25 16.11
N SER A 225 -7.16 22.02 16.54
CA SER A 225 -8.30 21.42 17.24
C SER A 225 -8.97 20.35 16.37
N ALA A 226 -9.40 19.24 16.99
CA ALA A 226 -10.18 18.23 16.31
C ALA A 226 -11.42 18.88 15.65
N PRO A 227 -11.79 18.51 14.43
CA PRO A 227 -13.06 18.92 13.84
C PRO A 227 -14.23 18.56 14.76
N ASP A 228 -15.31 19.35 14.74
CA ASP A 228 -16.43 19.20 15.69
C ASP A 228 -17.08 17.80 15.72
N HIS A 229 -16.92 17.02 14.64
CA HIS A 229 -17.48 15.68 14.49
C HIS A 229 -16.49 14.55 14.84
N LEU A 230 -15.29 14.89 15.29
CA LEU A 230 -14.18 13.96 15.45
C LEU A 230 -13.69 14.01 16.90
N ASP A 231 -13.73 12.88 17.60
CA ASP A 231 -13.28 12.84 18.98
C ASP A 231 -11.76 13.05 19.09
N SER A 232 -11.30 13.57 20.22
CA SER A 232 -9.89 13.93 20.39
C SER A 232 -8.93 12.75 20.30
N SER A 233 -9.37 11.52 20.62
CA SER A 233 -8.50 10.34 20.58
C SER A 233 -8.25 9.88 19.14
N THR A 234 -9.30 9.86 18.31
CA THR A 234 -9.20 9.61 16.88
C THR A 234 -8.37 10.70 16.20
N TRP A 235 -8.58 11.96 16.58
CA TRP A 235 -7.80 13.08 16.07
C TRP A 235 -6.31 12.98 16.39
N GLU A 236 -5.97 12.62 17.62
CA GLU A 236 -4.59 12.39 18.02
C GLU A 236 -3.96 11.21 17.28
N CYS A 237 -4.71 10.14 17.03
CA CYS A 237 -4.23 8.98 16.27
C CYS A 237 -3.94 9.34 14.82
N CYS A 238 -4.88 10.02 14.15
CA CYS A 238 -4.71 10.54 12.80
C CYS A 238 -3.48 11.44 12.71
N GLY A 239 -3.35 12.36 13.66
CA GLY A 239 -2.17 13.18 13.85
C GLY A 239 -0.88 12.37 13.92
N LYS A 240 -0.76 11.51 14.95
CA LYS A 240 0.41 10.65 15.23
C LYS A 240 0.75 9.69 14.08
N GLY A 241 -0.26 9.13 13.42
CA GLY A 241 -0.15 8.27 12.25
C GLY A 241 0.49 8.99 11.08
N THR A 242 0.04 10.21 10.75
CA THR A 242 0.63 10.99 9.66
C THR A 242 2.10 11.37 9.93
N PHE A 243 2.50 11.54 11.20
CA PHE A 243 3.88 11.90 11.57
C PHE A 243 4.91 10.79 11.29
N LEU A 244 4.48 9.55 11.05
CA LEU A 244 5.37 8.44 10.68
C LEU A 244 5.70 8.42 9.18
N PHE A 245 4.91 9.10 8.32
CA PHE A 245 5.04 9.05 6.85
C PHE A 245 6.18 9.85 6.23
N HIS A 246 6.95 10.62 7.01
CA HIS A 246 8.11 11.33 6.47
C HIS A 246 9.35 11.18 7.35
N ARG A 247 9.98 10.00 7.28
CA ARG A 247 11.43 9.88 7.45
C ARG A 247 12.12 9.67 6.08
N PRO A 248 12.11 10.62 5.14
CA PRO A 248 13.07 10.55 4.04
C PRO A 248 14.45 10.91 4.60
N GLY A 249 15.31 9.91 4.80
CA GLY A 249 16.75 10.11 4.59
C GLY A 249 17.68 10.44 5.76
N LEU A 250 17.30 10.40 7.04
CA LEU A 250 18.25 10.74 8.12
C LEU A 250 19.20 9.60 8.58
N LYS A 251 19.51 8.62 7.73
CA LYS A 251 20.56 7.61 7.98
C LYS A 251 21.44 7.22 6.78
N ARG A 252 21.40 7.94 5.63
CA ARG A 252 22.34 7.69 4.51
C ARG A 252 23.47 8.72 4.39
N ALA A 253 23.94 9.25 5.53
CA ALA A 253 25.23 9.94 5.60
C ALA A 253 26.33 9.16 6.34
N LEU A 254 26.02 8.05 7.03
CA LEU A 254 27.02 7.27 7.76
C LEU A 254 26.64 5.78 7.77
N GLY A 255 27.03 5.04 6.73
CA GLY A 255 26.79 3.60 6.68
C GLY A 255 27.03 3.00 5.31
N LYS A 256 28.30 2.86 4.96
CA LYS A 256 28.78 2.21 3.74
C LYS A 256 28.20 0.79 3.61
N LEU A 257 27.82 0.44 2.38
CA LEU A 257 28.30 -0.75 1.69
C LEU A 257 28.24 -2.07 2.50
N PHE A 258 27.12 -2.76 2.50
CA PHE A 258 27.11 -4.23 2.62
C PHE A 258 26.06 -4.81 1.68
N ILE A 259 26.48 -4.94 0.43
CA ILE A 259 26.00 -6.00 -0.47
C ILE A 259 26.31 -7.30 0.27
N ARG A 260 25.28 -7.91 0.85
CA ARG A 260 25.32 -9.31 1.29
C ARG A 260 24.35 -10.06 0.40
N ILE A 261 24.77 -10.22 -0.85
CA ILE A 261 24.33 -11.32 -1.70
C ILE A 261 24.61 -12.59 -0.91
N THR A 262 23.56 -13.38 -0.73
CA THR A 262 23.60 -14.72 -0.18
C THR A 262 24.43 -15.62 -1.10
N ILE A 263 25.76 -15.58 -0.96
CA ILE A 263 26.64 -16.67 -1.38
C ILE A 263 26.67 -17.65 -0.21
N LEU A 264 25.66 -18.51 -0.13
CA LEU A 264 25.67 -19.70 0.71
C LEU A 264 25.03 -20.87 -0.07
N SER A 265 25.66 -21.25 -1.18
CA SER A 265 25.55 -22.60 -1.77
C SER A 265 26.67 -22.87 -2.78
N PHE A 266 27.95 -22.72 -2.39
CA PHE A 266 29.07 -23.35 -3.11
C PHE A 266 30.27 -23.52 -2.17
N ALA A 267 30.09 -24.33 -1.12
CA ALA A 267 31.19 -24.84 -0.30
C ALA A 267 30.81 -26.20 0.29
N LYS A 268 30.52 -27.17 -0.59
CA LYS A 268 30.37 -28.57 -0.21
C LYS A 268 30.86 -29.55 -1.28
N TYR A 269 31.84 -29.15 -2.09
CA TYR A 269 32.63 -30.08 -2.93
C TYR A 269 34.00 -29.46 -3.23
N PHE A 270 34.90 -29.49 -2.25
CA PHE A 270 36.36 -29.62 -2.40
C PHE A 270 36.94 -30.05 -1.05
#